data_AF-A0A293M1R0-F1
#
_entry.id   AF-A0A293M1R0-F1
#
_cell.length_a   1.000
_cell.length_b   1.000
_cell.length_c   1.000
_cell.angle_alpha   90.00
_cell.angle_beta   90.00
_cell.angle_gamma   90.00
#
_symmetry.space_group_name_H-M   'P 1'
#
loop_
_entity.id
_entity.type
_entity.pdbx_description
1 polymer ?
#
loop_
_entity_poly.entity_id
_entity_poly.type
_entity_poly.pdbx_seq_one_letter_code
_entity_poly.pdbx_strand_id
1 'polypeptide(L)'
;MSESDRKHVDGCAIFYRTSKFVLLKEHLVEFNQLAMANAEGSDDMLNRVMTKDNIGLAALLQIKDSAFDNVNMDSKGCLPLQQPLLVCTAHIHWDPEYCDVKLIQTMMLMRELRSILEDAGQSLRNLHRRTTCEANSIPLLLCGDLNSLPESGVIEFLKTGQVSADHPDFKELGYKDCLRKMCLESDALIGNTYTHPFRIKEAYSDGVMPYTNYTFDFKGVIDYIFFSRQHMSVLGVLGPLDPQWLQDNKVVGCPHPHVPSDHFPLLAQLEMTLPNGLVQRR
;
A
#
# COMPACT_ATOMS: atom_id res chain seq x y z
N MET A 1 -19.90 -13.95 16.58
CA MET A 1 -19.53 -15.01 15.63
C MET A 1 -19.37 -16.33 16.35
N SER A 2 -19.87 -17.42 15.78
CA SER A 2 -19.62 -18.76 16.34
C SER A 2 -18.17 -19.19 16.10
N GLU A 3 -17.68 -20.21 16.82
CA GLU A 3 -16.33 -20.75 16.65
C GLU A 3 -16.10 -21.37 15.26
N SER A 4 -17.16 -21.87 14.62
CA SER A 4 -17.12 -22.39 13.25
C SER A 4 -16.94 -21.28 12.22
N ASP A 5 -17.64 -20.15 12.40
CA ASP A 5 -17.57 -19.02 11.47
C ASP A 5 -16.18 -18.36 11.49
N ARG A 6 -15.54 -18.33 12.67
CA ARG A 6 -14.18 -17.78 12.83
C ARG A 6 -13.13 -18.44 11.94
N LYS A 7 -13.32 -19.72 11.55
CA LYS A 7 -12.38 -20.45 10.69
C LYS A 7 -12.50 -20.07 9.21
N HIS A 8 -13.59 -19.42 8.83
CA HIS A 8 -13.90 -19.04 7.45
C HIS A 8 -13.74 -17.54 7.21
N VAL A 9 -13.32 -16.78 8.22
CA VAL A 9 -12.95 -15.37 8.09
C VAL A 9 -11.68 -15.29 7.26
N ASP A 10 -11.76 -14.53 6.17
CA ASP A 10 -10.64 -14.20 5.30
C ASP A 10 -9.78 -13.07 5.89
N GLY A 11 -8.72 -12.70 5.18
CA GLY A 11 -7.84 -11.63 5.61
C GLY A 11 -6.62 -11.46 4.73
N CYS A 12 -5.70 -10.63 5.21
CA CYS A 12 -4.45 -10.30 4.54
C CYS A 12 -3.29 -11.14 5.09
N ALA A 13 -2.36 -11.54 4.22
CA ALA A 13 -1.13 -12.24 4.61
C ALA A 13 0.08 -11.71 3.83
N ILE A 14 1.23 -11.62 4.50
CA ILE A 14 2.51 -11.24 3.89
C ILE A 14 3.47 -12.42 4.06
N PHE A 15 3.96 -12.96 2.95
CA PHE A 15 5.00 -13.99 2.93
C PHE A 15 6.32 -13.40 2.44
N TYR A 16 7.43 -13.80 3.07
CA TYR A 16 8.77 -13.35 2.70
C TYR A 16 9.78 -14.51 2.78
N ARG A 17 10.82 -14.46 1.94
CA ARG A 17 11.89 -15.46 1.96
C ARG A 17 12.83 -15.20 3.14
N THR A 18 12.86 -16.10 4.12
CA THR A 18 13.73 -15.99 5.30
C THR A 18 15.22 -16.00 4.96
N SER A 19 15.61 -16.48 3.78
CA SER A 19 16.99 -16.38 3.29
C SER A 19 17.40 -14.95 2.92
N LYS A 20 16.43 -14.05 2.67
CA LYS A 20 16.66 -12.64 2.26
C LYS A 20 16.15 -11.62 3.26
N PHE A 21 15.18 -11.96 4.08
CA PHE A 21 14.53 -11.01 5.01
C PHE A 21 14.38 -11.58 6.42
N VAL A 22 14.29 -10.68 7.41
CA VAL A 22 13.90 -10.98 8.79
C VAL A 22 12.73 -10.06 9.17
N LEU A 23 11.66 -10.60 9.75
CA LEU A 23 10.59 -9.77 10.29
C LEU A 23 11.05 -9.09 11.59
N LEU A 24 10.98 -7.75 11.62
CA LEU A 24 11.25 -6.95 12.81
C LEU A 24 9.98 -6.68 13.60
N LYS A 25 8.91 -6.31 12.90
CA LYS A 25 7.62 -5.94 13.51
C LYS A 25 6.48 -6.16 12.53
N GLU A 26 5.33 -6.57 13.06
CA GLU A 26 4.07 -6.65 12.32
C GLU A 26 3.05 -5.68 12.92
N HIS A 27 2.14 -5.21 12.08
CA HIS A 27 1.13 -4.22 12.43
C HIS A 27 -0.18 -4.56 11.71
N LEU A 28 -1.26 -4.70 12.48
CA LEU A 28 -2.62 -4.79 11.98
C LEU A 28 -3.24 -3.40 11.96
N VAL A 29 -3.86 -3.03 10.85
CA VAL A 29 -4.59 -1.77 10.66
C VAL A 29 -6.08 -2.11 10.56
N GLU A 30 -6.83 -1.89 11.63
CA GLU A 30 -8.29 -2.12 11.67
C GLU A 30 -9.02 -0.80 11.36
N PHE A 31 -9.54 -0.67 10.14
CA PHE A 31 -10.12 0.60 9.69
C PHE A 31 -11.37 1.01 10.47
N ASN A 32 -12.16 0.06 10.95
CA ASN A 32 -13.31 0.33 11.82
C ASN A 32 -12.92 1.01 13.14
N GLN A 33 -11.82 0.57 13.77
CA GLN A 33 -11.32 1.15 15.02
C GLN A 33 -10.77 2.55 14.78
N LEU A 34 -10.07 2.76 13.66
CA LEU A 34 -9.59 4.08 13.26
C LEU A 34 -10.76 5.02 12.94
N ALA A 35 -11.77 4.54 12.23
CA ALA A 35 -12.99 5.30 11.96
C ALA A 35 -13.70 5.69 13.25
N MET A 36 -13.86 4.75 14.19
CA MET A 36 -14.45 5.03 15.51
C MET A 36 -13.66 6.09 16.29
N ALA A 37 -12.34 5.99 16.31
CA ALA A 37 -11.47 6.93 17.02
C ALA A 37 -11.46 8.34 16.40
N ASN A 38 -11.78 8.46 15.11
CA ASN A 38 -11.76 9.73 14.38
C ASN A 38 -13.17 10.18 13.94
N ALA A 39 -14.23 9.59 14.48
CA ALA A 39 -15.62 9.88 14.08
C ALA A 39 -16.23 11.15 14.68
N GLU A 40 -15.52 11.85 15.57
CA GLU A 40 -16.07 12.98 16.31
C GLU A 40 -16.57 14.10 15.37
N GLY A 41 -17.91 14.27 15.36
CA GLY A 41 -18.59 15.28 14.55
C GLY A 41 -19.00 14.82 13.15
N SER A 42 -18.90 13.52 12.82
CA SER A 42 -19.30 12.97 11.52
C SER A 42 -20.12 11.68 11.67
N ASP A 43 -21.44 11.80 11.49
CA ASP A 43 -22.35 10.64 11.45
C ASP A 43 -22.01 9.70 10.29
N ASP A 44 -21.57 10.26 9.15
CA ASP A 44 -21.18 9.49 7.98
C ASP A 44 -19.96 8.59 8.25
N MET A 45 -19.02 9.02 9.11
CA MET A 45 -17.88 8.21 9.52
C MET A 45 -18.34 6.99 10.32
N LEU A 46 -19.29 7.17 11.25
CA LEU A 46 -19.85 6.08 12.06
C LEU A 46 -20.71 5.13 11.22
N ASN A 47 -21.58 5.66 10.39
CA ASN A 47 -22.58 4.86 9.68
C ASN A 47 -22.00 4.13 8.48
N ARG A 48 -21.09 4.77 7.74
CA ARG A 48 -20.59 4.25 6.45
C ARG A 48 -19.23 3.59 6.56
N VAL A 49 -18.29 4.18 7.31
CA VAL A 49 -16.88 3.73 7.40
C VAL A 49 -16.66 2.75 8.55
N MET A 50 -17.09 3.10 9.78
CA MET A 50 -16.88 2.27 10.98
C MET A 50 -17.56 0.90 10.90
N THR A 51 -18.65 0.80 10.15
CA THR A 51 -19.38 -0.46 9.94
C THR A 51 -18.68 -1.47 9.02
N LYS A 52 -17.53 -1.11 8.45
CA LYS A 52 -16.75 -1.97 7.56
C LYS A 52 -15.52 -2.53 8.27
N ASP A 53 -15.39 -3.84 8.25
CA ASP A 53 -14.36 -4.63 8.95
C ASP A 53 -13.12 -4.93 8.08
N ASN A 54 -12.94 -4.17 6.99
CA ASN A 54 -11.74 -4.23 6.16
C ASN A 54 -10.49 -3.93 6.99
N ILE A 55 -9.37 -4.55 6.59
CA ILE A 55 -8.08 -4.42 7.28
C ILE A 55 -6.92 -4.17 6.32
N GLY A 56 -5.85 -3.60 6.87
CA GLY A 56 -4.52 -3.64 6.31
C GLY A 56 -3.56 -4.42 7.21
N LEU A 57 -2.54 -5.03 6.63
CA LEU A 57 -1.43 -5.65 7.34
C LEU A 57 -0.13 -5.01 6.87
N ALA A 58 0.74 -4.67 7.81
CA ALA A 58 2.07 -4.14 7.51
C ALA A 58 3.16 -4.93 8.25
N ALA A 59 4.27 -5.17 7.58
CA ALA A 59 5.43 -5.88 8.08
C ALA A 59 6.68 -5.03 7.83
N LEU A 60 7.40 -4.71 8.91
CA LEU A 60 8.72 -4.09 8.83
C LEU A 60 9.76 -5.21 8.71
N LEU A 61 10.38 -5.30 7.54
CA LEU A 61 11.34 -6.35 7.19
C LEU A 61 12.75 -5.80 7.17
N GLN A 62 13.68 -6.45 7.85
CA GLN A 62 15.10 -6.21 7.68
C GLN A 62 15.63 -6.98 6.47
N ILE A 63 16.36 -6.31 5.60
CA ILE A 63 17.00 -6.92 4.44
C ILE A 63 18.35 -7.51 4.86
N LYS A 64 18.59 -8.77 4.52
CA LYS A 64 19.86 -9.47 4.77
C LYS A 64 20.88 -9.16 3.68
N ASP A 65 22.16 -9.27 4.00
CA ASP A 65 23.25 -9.10 3.03
C ASP A 65 23.12 -10.07 1.84
N SER A 66 22.62 -11.28 2.09
CA SER A 66 22.32 -12.31 1.08
C SER A 66 21.23 -11.92 0.07
N ALA A 67 20.51 -10.82 0.29
CA ALA A 67 19.54 -10.29 -0.66
C ALA A 67 20.18 -9.43 -1.75
N PHE A 68 21.42 -8.93 -1.54
CA PHE A 68 22.13 -8.08 -2.49
C PHE A 68 23.10 -8.91 -3.33
N ASP A 69 22.86 -8.95 -4.64
CA ASP A 69 23.77 -9.58 -5.60
C ASP A 69 24.95 -8.62 -5.90
N ASN A 70 26.20 -9.12 -5.93
CA ASN A 70 27.40 -8.40 -6.38
C ASN A 70 27.89 -7.18 -5.55
N VAL A 71 27.71 -7.16 -4.22
CA VAL A 71 28.41 -6.15 -3.40
C VAL A 71 29.82 -6.64 -3.09
N ASN A 72 30.83 -6.11 -3.80
CA ASN A 72 32.24 -6.23 -3.40
C ASN A 72 32.41 -5.49 -2.05
N MET A 73 32.27 -6.22 -0.95
CA MET A 73 32.46 -5.78 0.44
C MET A 73 33.94 -5.60 0.80
N ASP A 74 34.80 -5.14 -0.12
CA ASP A 74 36.23 -4.90 0.16
C ASP A 74 36.49 -3.53 0.80
N SER A 75 35.47 -2.67 0.89
CA SER A 75 35.56 -1.38 1.56
C SER A 75 35.24 -1.52 3.05
N LYS A 76 36.22 -1.98 3.84
CA LYS A 76 36.22 -1.86 5.31
C LYS A 76 35.82 -0.43 5.73
N GLY A 77 34.62 -0.24 6.28
CA GLY A 77 34.30 0.98 7.03
C GLY A 77 32.85 1.44 7.11
N CYS A 78 31.93 0.89 6.32
CA CYS A 78 30.49 1.13 6.52
C CYS A 78 29.74 -0.15 6.19
N LEU A 79 29.32 -0.87 7.24
CA LEU A 79 28.18 -1.76 7.10
C LEU A 79 27.08 -0.93 6.42
N PRO A 80 26.50 -1.32 5.27
CA PRO A 80 25.26 -0.72 4.84
C PRO A 80 24.33 -0.91 6.02
N LEU A 81 23.95 0.20 6.68
CA LEU A 81 22.99 0.13 7.76
C LEU A 81 21.83 -0.72 7.26
N GLN A 82 21.51 -1.78 8.00
CA GLN A 82 20.52 -2.78 7.66
C GLN A 82 19.17 -2.10 7.38
N GLN A 83 18.97 -1.63 6.15
CA GLN A 83 17.87 -0.76 5.80
C GLN A 83 16.60 -1.60 5.88
N PRO A 84 15.64 -1.23 6.74
CA PRO A 84 14.38 -1.93 6.75
C PRO A 84 13.56 -1.57 5.51
N LEU A 85 12.64 -2.45 5.15
CA LEU A 85 11.63 -2.28 4.13
C LEU A 85 10.27 -2.43 4.80
N LEU A 86 9.42 -1.43 4.67
CA LEU A 86 8.03 -1.55 5.10
C LEU A 86 7.22 -2.16 3.95
N VAL A 87 6.67 -3.35 4.18
CA VAL A 87 5.75 -4.01 3.25
C VAL A 87 4.34 -3.92 3.83
N CYS A 88 3.39 -3.45 3.05
CA CYS A 88 1.99 -3.37 3.43
C CYS A 88 1.12 -4.07 2.38
N THR A 89 0.06 -4.73 2.83
CA THR A 89 -1.03 -5.18 1.98
C THR A 89 -2.37 -4.79 2.62
N ALA A 90 -3.35 -4.39 1.83
CA ALA A 90 -4.70 -4.10 2.32
C ALA A 90 -5.76 -4.65 1.37
N HIS A 91 -6.94 -4.92 1.90
CA HIS A 91 -8.13 -5.26 1.12
C HIS A 91 -9.23 -4.25 1.46
N ILE A 92 -9.40 -3.25 0.60
CA ILE A 92 -10.31 -2.12 0.76
C ILE A 92 -11.74 -2.54 0.41
N HIS A 93 -12.74 -1.85 0.99
CA HIS A 93 -14.14 -2.15 0.78
C HIS A 93 -14.53 -2.26 -0.71
N TRP A 94 -15.39 -3.22 -1.06
CA TRP A 94 -15.64 -3.61 -2.45
C TRP A 94 -16.75 -2.79 -3.13
N ASP A 95 -17.79 -2.39 -2.39
CA ASP A 95 -19.03 -1.86 -2.97
C ASP A 95 -18.76 -0.58 -3.82
N PRO A 96 -19.09 -0.57 -5.12
CA PRO A 96 -18.93 0.60 -5.99
C PRO A 96 -19.60 1.86 -5.47
N GLU A 97 -20.69 1.75 -4.70
CA GLU A 97 -21.42 2.88 -4.12
C GLU A 97 -20.76 3.48 -2.88
N TYR A 98 -19.59 2.99 -2.49
CA TYR A 98 -18.88 3.43 -1.30
C TYR A 98 -17.46 3.94 -1.63
N CYS A 99 -17.30 4.66 -2.74
CA CYS A 99 -16.03 5.31 -3.11
C CYS A 99 -15.47 6.22 -1.99
N ASP A 100 -16.34 6.86 -1.22
CA ASP A 100 -16.00 7.63 -0.01
C ASP A 100 -15.30 6.76 1.04
N VAL A 101 -15.86 5.58 1.32
CA VAL A 101 -15.27 4.63 2.29
C VAL A 101 -13.92 4.12 1.78
N LYS A 102 -13.81 3.79 0.49
CA LYS A 102 -12.56 3.32 -0.12
C LYS A 102 -11.44 4.37 0.02
N LEU A 103 -11.78 5.63 -0.26
CA LEU A 103 -10.86 6.75 -0.12
C LEU A 103 -10.46 6.98 1.34
N ILE A 104 -11.42 7.02 2.26
CA ILE A 104 -11.15 7.22 3.70
C ILE A 104 -10.31 6.07 4.28
N GLN A 105 -10.60 4.82 3.95
CA GLN A 105 -9.78 3.67 4.38
C GLN A 105 -8.34 3.78 3.86
N THR A 106 -8.16 4.24 2.61
CA THR A 106 -6.83 4.49 2.04
C THR A 106 -6.10 5.62 2.78
N MET A 107 -6.80 6.70 3.12
CA MET A 107 -6.24 7.79 3.94
C MET A 107 -5.82 7.30 5.33
N MET A 108 -6.63 6.45 5.97
CA MET A 108 -6.32 5.81 7.26
C MET A 108 -5.09 4.93 7.15
N LEU A 109 -4.99 4.14 6.08
CA LEU A 109 -3.84 3.29 5.83
C LEU A 109 -2.56 4.13 5.71
N MET A 110 -2.56 5.20 4.91
CA MET A 110 -1.37 6.03 4.73
C MET A 110 -0.94 6.70 6.03
N ARG A 111 -1.89 7.20 6.84
CA ARG A 111 -1.59 7.76 8.16
C ARG A 111 -0.94 6.73 9.08
N GLU A 112 -1.49 5.53 9.18
CA GLU A 112 -0.93 4.49 10.05
C GLU A 112 0.45 4.04 9.59
N LEU A 113 0.66 3.84 8.28
CA LEU A 113 1.98 3.51 7.74
C LEU A 113 3.01 4.60 8.07
N ARG A 114 2.60 5.86 8.07
CA ARG A 114 3.48 6.97 8.45
C ARG A 114 3.85 6.88 9.92
N SER A 115 2.88 6.65 10.81
CA SER A 115 3.16 6.47 12.25
C SER A 115 4.11 5.30 12.50
N ILE A 116 3.93 4.18 11.78
CA ILE A 116 4.81 3.02 11.86
C ILE A 116 6.24 3.40 11.45
N LEU A 117 6.41 4.18 10.39
CA LEU A 117 7.72 4.66 9.94
C LEU A 117 8.37 5.63 10.92
N GLU A 118 7.60 6.54 11.51
CA GLU A 118 8.11 7.49 12.51
C GLU A 118 8.60 6.75 13.77
N ASP A 119 7.84 5.76 14.25
CA ASP A 119 8.21 4.89 15.38
C ASP A 119 9.46 4.05 15.08
N ALA A 120 9.52 3.45 13.90
CA ALA A 120 10.68 2.69 13.44
C ALA A 120 11.92 3.58 13.34
N GLY A 121 11.76 4.78 12.76
CA GLY A 121 12.82 5.78 12.64
C GLY A 121 13.35 6.23 14.02
N GLN A 122 12.48 6.50 14.98
CA GLN A 122 12.86 6.83 16.36
C GLN A 122 13.65 5.70 17.02
N SER A 123 13.16 4.46 16.89
CA SER A 123 13.81 3.27 17.46
C SER A 123 15.21 3.06 16.88
N LEU A 124 15.38 3.25 15.57
CA LEU A 124 16.68 3.14 14.89
C LEU A 124 17.64 4.27 15.27
N ARG A 125 17.15 5.51 15.43
CA ARG A 125 17.96 6.66 15.90
C ARG A 125 18.46 6.48 17.32
N ASN A 126 17.65 5.92 18.21
CA ASN A 126 18.04 5.64 19.59
C ASN A 126 19.13 4.57 19.67
N LEU A 127 19.10 3.59 18.76
CA LEU A 127 20.12 2.54 18.67
C LEU A 127 21.42 3.03 18.02
N HIS A 128 21.35 4.01 17.11
CA HIS A 128 22.48 4.57 16.39
C HIS A 128 22.55 6.10 16.55
N ARG A 129 23.28 6.58 17.57
CA ARG A 129 23.47 8.00 17.96
C ARG A 129 24.05 8.96 16.89
N ARG A 130 24.01 8.64 15.59
CA ARG A 130 24.76 9.37 14.55
C ARG A 130 24.05 9.63 13.22
N THR A 131 22.79 9.24 13.00
CA THR A 131 22.12 9.55 11.73
C THR A 131 20.71 10.09 11.93
N THR A 132 20.43 11.21 11.29
CA THR A 132 19.09 11.79 11.15
C THR A 132 18.31 10.95 10.15
N CYS A 133 17.73 9.84 10.58
CA CYS A 133 16.83 9.07 9.74
C CYS A 133 15.53 9.87 9.59
N GLU A 134 15.34 10.57 8.47
CA GLU A 134 14.04 11.16 8.14
C GLU A 134 12.98 10.05 7.96
N ALA A 135 11.70 10.32 8.22
CA ALA A 135 10.62 9.33 8.04
C ALA A 135 10.57 8.76 6.60
N ASN A 136 11.09 9.49 5.63
CA ASN A 136 11.26 9.08 4.23
C ASN A 136 12.50 8.22 3.94
N SER A 137 13.23 7.75 4.95
CA SER A 137 14.43 6.91 4.75
C SER A 137 14.13 5.42 4.55
N ILE A 138 12.95 4.98 4.97
CA ILE A 138 12.52 3.58 4.90
C ILE A 138 11.66 3.41 3.64
N PRO A 139 12.06 2.56 2.67
CA PRO A 139 11.23 2.25 1.52
C PRO A 139 9.91 1.60 1.93
N LEU A 140 8.83 1.99 1.25
CA LEU A 140 7.50 1.39 1.32
C LEU A 140 7.23 0.58 0.05
N LEU A 141 6.73 -0.65 0.24
CA LEU A 141 6.08 -1.47 -0.77
C LEU A 141 4.63 -1.69 -0.31
N LEU A 142 3.66 -1.13 -1.03
CA LEU A 142 2.24 -1.23 -0.75
C LEU A 142 1.58 -2.09 -1.84
N CYS A 143 0.98 -3.20 -1.45
CA CYS A 143 0.22 -4.08 -2.32
C CYS A 143 -1.26 -4.08 -1.89
N GLY A 144 -2.13 -4.64 -2.71
CA GLY A 144 -3.48 -4.99 -2.27
C GLY A 144 -4.55 -4.84 -3.33
N ASP A 145 -5.73 -5.35 -2.99
CA ASP A 145 -6.97 -5.08 -3.69
C ASP A 145 -7.57 -3.79 -3.11
N LEU A 146 -7.55 -2.73 -3.92
CA LEU A 146 -8.06 -1.43 -3.56
C LEU A 146 -9.53 -1.26 -3.97
N ASN A 147 -10.10 -2.21 -4.72
CA ASN A 147 -11.45 -2.15 -5.26
C ASN A 147 -11.75 -0.81 -5.98
N SER A 148 -10.71 -0.22 -6.58
CA SER A 148 -10.73 1.16 -7.09
C SER A 148 -10.03 1.22 -8.45
N LEU A 149 -10.73 1.78 -9.44
CA LEU A 149 -10.20 1.92 -10.80
C LEU A 149 -9.12 3.02 -10.88
N PRO A 150 -8.25 3.04 -11.91
CA PRO A 150 -7.13 3.97 -12.04
C PRO A 150 -7.50 5.46 -11.99
N GLU A 151 -8.72 5.80 -12.37
CA GLU A 151 -9.29 7.16 -12.38
C GLU A 151 -9.92 7.60 -11.05
N SER A 152 -9.96 6.73 -10.04
CA SER A 152 -10.56 7.01 -8.73
C SER A 152 -9.73 7.97 -7.87
N GLY A 153 -10.38 8.61 -6.90
CA GLY A 153 -9.72 9.45 -5.89
C GLY A 153 -8.74 8.68 -5.02
N VAL A 154 -8.95 7.36 -4.85
CA VAL A 154 -8.01 6.45 -4.15
C VAL A 154 -6.66 6.44 -4.87
N ILE A 155 -6.69 6.25 -6.19
CA ILE A 155 -5.48 6.14 -7.00
C ILE A 155 -4.85 7.52 -7.23
N GLU A 156 -5.65 8.58 -7.40
CA GLU A 156 -5.16 9.97 -7.40
C GLU A 156 -4.39 10.27 -6.11
N PHE A 157 -4.97 9.98 -4.95
CA PHE A 157 -4.37 10.24 -3.64
C PHE A 157 -3.02 9.53 -3.50
N LEU A 158 -2.97 8.23 -3.81
CA LEU A 158 -1.75 7.43 -3.73
C LEU A 158 -0.67 7.90 -4.72
N LYS A 159 -1.02 8.18 -5.99
CA LYS A 159 -0.05 8.55 -7.04
C LYS A 159 0.51 9.96 -6.85
N THR A 160 -0.35 10.91 -6.49
CA THR A 160 0.03 12.33 -6.42
C THR A 160 0.49 12.75 -5.02
N GLY A 161 0.13 11.98 -3.99
CA GLY A 161 0.34 12.32 -2.59
C GLY A 161 -0.68 13.32 -2.04
N GLN A 162 -1.74 13.63 -2.80
CA GLN A 162 -2.76 14.57 -2.38
C GLN A 162 -4.12 14.29 -3.04
N VAL A 163 -5.20 14.77 -2.41
CA VAL A 163 -6.56 14.73 -2.98
C VAL A 163 -7.35 15.93 -2.49
N SER A 164 -8.22 16.49 -3.34
CA SER A 164 -9.09 17.61 -2.95
C SER A 164 -10.05 17.21 -1.83
N ALA A 165 -10.30 18.09 -0.87
CA ALA A 165 -11.34 17.89 0.14
C ALA A 165 -12.77 18.03 -0.44
N ASP A 166 -12.88 18.54 -1.67
CA ASP A 166 -14.11 18.58 -2.47
C ASP A 166 -14.11 17.49 -3.56
N HIS A 167 -13.27 16.46 -3.46
CA HIS A 167 -13.23 15.38 -4.44
C HIS A 167 -14.60 14.68 -4.51
N PRO A 168 -15.12 14.39 -5.73
CA PRO A 168 -16.46 13.82 -5.91
C PRO A 168 -16.66 12.48 -5.20
N ASP A 169 -15.59 11.71 -5.01
CA ASP A 169 -15.64 10.44 -4.26
C ASP A 169 -16.04 10.61 -2.80
N PHE A 170 -15.91 11.80 -2.19
CA PHE A 170 -16.47 12.07 -0.85
C PHE A 170 -18.00 12.25 -0.86
N LYS A 171 -18.65 12.26 -2.03
CA LYS A 171 -20.11 12.36 -2.22
C LYS A 171 -20.75 13.57 -1.53
N GLU A 172 -19.99 14.67 -1.35
CA GLU A 172 -20.41 15.87 -0.61
C GLU A 172 -20.87 15.59 0.84
N LEU A 173 -20.43 14.47 1.43
CA LEU A 173 -20.76 14.06 2.79
C LEU A 173 -19.96 14.83 3.85
N GLY A 174 -20.43 14.78 5.10
CA GLY A 174 -19.92 15.56 6.23
C GLY A 174 -18.60 15.06 6.82
N TYR A 175 -17.59 14.80 5.98
CA TYR A 175 -16.28 14.25 6.40
C TYR A 175 -15.22 15.31 6.69
N LYS A 176 -15.41 16.56 6.24
CA LYS A 176 -14.33 17.56 6.23
C LYS A 176 -13.71 17.83 7.59
N ASP A 177 -14.53 17.96 8.62
CA ASP A 177 -14.07 18.30 9.96
C ASP A 177 -13.34 17.13 10.63
N CYS A 178 -13.86 15.91 10.50
CA CYS A 178 -13.23 14.73 11.08
C CYS A 178 -11.93 14.36 10.34
N LEU A 179 -11.90 14.43 9.00
CA LEU A 179 -10.70 14.17 8.22
C LEU A 179 -9.61 15.22 8.45
N ARG A 180 -9.98 16.48 8.73
CA ARG A 180 -9.01 17.52 9.10
C ARG A 180 -8.32 17.22 10.42
N LYS A 181 -9.04 16.72 11.43
CA LYS A 181 -8.46 16.27 12.70
C LYS A 181 -7.57 15.04 12.54
N MET A 182 -7.92 14.19 11.58
CA MET A 182 -7.20 12.94 11.29
C MET A 182 -5.86 13.18 10.58
N CYS A 183 -5.77 14.19 9.71
CA CYS A 183 -4.52 14.58 9.06
C CYS A 183 -3.63 15.32 10.07
N LEU A 184 -2.39 14.85 10.27
CA LEU A 184 -1.43 15.45 11.21
C LEU A 184 -1.14 16.92 10.86
N GLU A 185 -0.67 17.73 11.81
CA GLU A 185 -0.32 19.15 11.57
C GLU A 185 0.70 19.37 10.43
N SER A 186 1.50 18.35 10.08
CA SER A 186 2.43 18.38 8.94
C SER A 186 1.83 17.85 7.63
N ASP A 187 0.70 17.14 7.69
CA ASP A 187 -0.19 16.76 6.57
C ASP A 187 -1.41 17.70 6.51
N ALA A 188 -1.35 18.83 7.24
CA ALA A 188 -2.44 19.78 7.35
C ALA A 188 -2.96 20.13 5.96
N LEU A 189 -4.28 20.33 5.86
CA LEU A 189 -4.95 20.80 4.66
C LEU A 189 -4.16 21.96 4.04
N ILE A 190 -3.29 21.70 3.04
CA ILE A 190 -2.53 22.75 2.37
C ILE A 190 -3.51 23.43 1.43
N GLY A 191 -4.22 24.43 1.95
CA GLY A 191 -5.39 24.97 1.28
C GLY A 191 -6.62 24.10 1.51
N ASN A 192 -7.04 23.33 0.50
CA ASN A 192 -8.27 22.51 0.51
C ASN A 192 -7.99 21.07 0.02
N THR A 193 -6.81 20.54 0.33
CA THR A 193 -6.36 19.21 -0.11
C THR A 193 -5.82 18.41 1.07
N TYR A 194 -6.19 17.14 1.17
CA TYR A 194 -5.55 16.18 2.07
C TYR A 194 -4.26 15.66 1.44
N THR A 195 -3.23 15.37 2.23
CA THR A 195 -1.91 14.98 1.73
C THR A 195 -1.31 13.80 2.49
N HIS A 196 -0.34 13.12 1.88
CA HIS A 196 0.52 12.15 2.55
C HIS A 196 1.98 12.32 2.09
N PRO A 197 2.98 11.95 2.93
CA PRO A 197 4.39 12.22 2.61
C PRO A 197 5.01 11.21 1.63
N PHE A 198 4.34 10.08 1.38
CA PHE A 198 4.91 9.01 0.58
C PHE A 198 5.03 9.39 -0.89
N ARG A 199 6.23 9.23 -1.44
CA ARG A 199 6.49 9.35 -2.88
C ARG A 199 6.45 7.96 -3.49
N ILE A 200 5.25 7.46 -3.77
CA ILE A 200 5.04 6.13 -4.34
C ILE A 200 4.74 6.20 -5.84
N LYS A 201 4.98 5.10 -6.53
CA LYS A 201 4.65 4.89 -7.93
C LYS A 201 4.14 3.46 -8.11
N GLU A 202 3.19 3.27 -9.01
CA GLU A 202 2.72 1.95 -9.44
C GLU A 202 3.80 1.18 -10.21
N ALA A 203 3.90 -0.13 -9.99
CA ALA A 203 4.79 -1.01 -10.72
C ALA A 203 4.29 -1.28 -12.15
N TYR A 204 2.98 -1.41 -12.31
CA TYR A 204 2.31 -1.65 -13.59
C TYR A 204 1.95 -0.30 -14.21
N SER A 205 2.63 0.07 -15.29
CA SER A 205 2.30 1.29 -16.03
C SER A 205 0.96 1.14 -16.77
N ASP A 206 0.32 2.27 -17.07
CA ASP A 206 -0.95 2.30 -17.78
C ASP A 206 -0.91 1.44 -19.06
N GLY A 207 -1.91 0.57 -19.21
CA GLY A 207 -2.07 -0.29 -20.38
C GLY A 207 -1.24 -1.58 -20.39
N VAL A 208 -0.39 -1.83 -19.39
CA VAL A 208 0.35 -3.11 -19.29
C VAL A 208 -0.61 -4.27 -18.99
N MET A 209 -1.48 -4.08 -17.99
CA MET A 209 -2.54 -5.01 -17.63
C MET A 209 -3.89 -4.36 -17.94
N PRO A 210 -4.73 -4.94 -18.83
CA PRO A 210 -6.04 -4.38 -19.12
C PRO A 210 -7.05 -4.58 -17.98
N TYR A 211 -6.82 -5.58 -17.12
CA TYR A 211 -7.65 -5.91 -15.98
C TYR A 211 -6.83 -6.74 -14.99
N THR A 212 -7.13 -6.58 -13.70
CA THR A 212 -6.63 -7.46 -12.63
C THR A 212 -7.75 -8.33 -12.09
N ASN A 213 -8.99 -7.81 -12.00
CA ASN A 213 -10.18 -8.62 -11.80
C ASN A 213 -10.91 -8.85 -13.14
N TYR A 214 -11.32 -10.09 -13.40
CA TYR A 214 -11.96 -10.51 -14.64
C TYR A 214 -13.13 -11.45 -14.34
N THR A 215 -14.31 -10.88 -14.09
CA THR A 215 -15.57 -11.60 -13.96
C THR A 215 -16.43 -11.40 -15.22
N PHE A 216 -17.61 -12.02 -15.28
CA PHE A 216 -18.54 -11.78 -16.38
C PHE A 216 -19.00 -10.31 -16.40
N ASP A 217 -19.42 -9.80 -15.24
CA ASP A 217 -20.04 -8.47 -15.10
C ASP A 217 -19.03 -7.32 -14.94
N PHE A 218 -17.85 -7.59 -14.39
CA PHE A 218 -16.82 -6.58 -14.13
C PHE A 218 -15.44 -7.02 -14.63
N LYS A 219 -14.76 -6.12 -15.33
CA LYS A 219 -13.38 -6.28 -15.80
C LYS A 219 -12.67 -4.96 -15.60
N GLY A 220 -11.64 -4.93 -14.76
CA GLY A 220 -10.96 -3.69 -14.42
C GLY A 220 -9.69 -3.91 -13.61
N VAL A 221 -8.87 -2.85 -13.52
CA VAL A 221 -7.67 -2.84 -12.67
C VAL A 221 -8.09 -2.31 -11.31
N ILE A 222 -8.07 -3.18 -10.31
CA ILE A 222 -8.39 -2.85 -8.91
C ILE A 222 -7.32 -3.33 -7.92
N ASP A 223 -6.34 -4.10 -8.41
CA ASP A 223 -5.21 -4.60 -7.64
C ASP A 223 -3.92 -3.86 -8.03
N TYR A 224 -3.12 -3.48 -7.04
CA TYR A 224 -1.95 -2.62 -7.28
C TYR A 224 -0.71 -3.08 -6.51
N ILE A 225 0.44 -2.75 -7.08
CA ILE A 225 1.74 -2.77 -6.39
C ILE A 225 2.33 -1.36 -6.50
N PHE A 226 2.33 -0.63 -5.40
CA PHE A 226 2.97 0.67 -5.24
C PHE A 226 4.30 0.52 -4.52
N PHE A 227 5.30 1.30 -4.93
CA PHE A 227 6.62 1.29 -4.31
C PHE A 227 7.19 2.70 -4.18
N SER A 228 8.06 2.94 -3.19
CA SER A 228 8.75 4.24 -3.05
C SER A 228 9.70 4.52 -4.22
N ARG A 229 9.34 5.47 -5.09
CA ARG A 229 10.08 5.80 -6.33
C ARG A 229 11.48 6.38 -6.12
N GLN A 230 11.80 6.81 -4.90
CA GLN A 230 13.15 7.31 -4.56
C GLN A 230 14.13 6.19 -4.22
N HIS A 231 13.61 5.03 -3.82
CA HIS A 231 14.41 3.90 -3.33
C HIS A 231 14.43 2.74 -4.30
N MET A 232 13.39 2.58 -5.13
CA MET A 232 13.23 1.43 -6.00
C MET A 232 12.95 1.85 -7.45
N SER A 233 13.34 0.97 -8.38
CA SER A 233 13.01 1.04 -9.80
C SER A 233 12.40 -0.29 -10.26
N VAL A 234 11.60 -0.27 -11.33
CA VAL A 234 10.99 -1.48 -11.90
C VAL A 234 11.94 -2.05 -12.96
N LEU A 235 12.38 -3.29 -12.78
CA LEU A 235 13.15 -4.04 -13.79
C LEU A 235 12.24 -4.76 -14.77
N GLY A 236 11.10 -5.25 -14.29
CA GLY A 236 10.11 -5.95 -15.12
C GLY A 236 8.86 -6.32 -14.34
N VAL A 237 7.81 -6.61 -15.08
CA VAL A 237 6.52 -7.08 -14.56
C VAL A 237 6.02 -8.27 -15.37
N LEU A 238 5.21 -9.12 -14.74
CA LEU A 238 4.51 -10.19 -15.45
C LEU A 238 3.36 -9.58 -16.27
N GLY A 239 3.33 -9.88 -17.56
CA GLY A 239 2.25 -9.45 -18.46
C GLY A 239 0.93 -10.19 -18.22
N PRO A 240 -0.16 -9.79 -18.91
CA PRO A 240 -1.45 -10.43 -18.79
C PRO A 240 -1.43 -11.87 -19.29
N LEU A 241 -2.40 -12.65 -18.84
CA LEU A 241 -2.75 -13.89 -19.53
C LEU A 241 -3.10 -13.55 -20.99
N ASP A 242 -2.64 -14.38 -21.93
CA ASP A 242 -2.84 -14.16 -23.36
C ASP A 242 -4.32 -13.94 -23.69
N PRO A 243 -4.71 -12.74 -24.17
CA PRO A 243 -6.09 -12.45 -24.54
C PRO A 243 -6.63 -13.36 -25.65
N GLN A 244 -5.75 -13.88 -26.52
CA GLN A 244 -6.16 -14.82 -27.57
C GLN A 244 -6.56 -16.16 -26.97
N TRP A 245 -5.83 -16.65 -25.97
CA TRP A 245 -6.19 -17.87 -25.26
C TRP A 245 -7.56 -17.76 -24.59
N LEU A 246 -7.87 -16.61 -23.96
CA LEU A 246 -9.19 -16.36 -23.37
C LEU A 246 -10.29 -16.42 -24.44
N GLN A 247 -10.07 -15.81 -25.60
CA GLN A 247 -11.01 -15.82 -26.72
C GLN A 247 -11.21 -17.23 -27.31
N ASP A 248 -10.12 -17.93 -27.61
CA ASP A 248 -10.14 -19.27 -28.22
C ASP A 248 -10.86 -20.29 -27.32
N ASN A 249 -10.69 -20.15 -26.00
CA ASN A 249 -11.35 -21.01 -25.01
C ASN A 249 -12.70 -20.46 -24.53
N LYS A 250 -13.17 -19.34 -25.10
CA LYS A 250 -14.45 -18.70 -24.75
C LYS A 250 -14.59 -18.39 -23.25
N VAL A 251 -13.49 -18.02 -22.61
CA VAL A 251 -13.46 -17.63 -21.20
C VAL A 251 -13.93 -16.18 -21.10
N VAL A 252 -15.15 -15.97 -20.61
CA VAL A 252 -15.79 -14.64 -20.52
C VAL A 252 -15.74 -14.03 -19.11
N GLY A 253 -15.26 -14.81 -18.14
CA GLY A 253 -15.08 -14.46 -16.74
C GLY A 253 -14.36 -15.59 -15.99
N CYS A 254 -13.76 -15.24 -14.86
CA CYS A 254 -13.09 -16.13 -13.93
C CYS A 254 -13.84 -16.14 -12.57
N PRO A 255 -13.67 -17.16 -11.71
CA PRO A 255 -12.78 -18.32 -11.88
C PRO A 255 -13.21 -19.27 -13.01
N HIS A 256 -12.24 -20.03 -13.51
CA HIS A 256 -12.37 -21.01 -14.59
C HIS A 256 -11.58 -22.28 -14.18
N PRO A 257 -11.87 -23.50 -14.68
CA PRO A 257 -11.11 -24.72 -14.32
C PRO A 257 -9.57 -24.63 -14.47
N HIS A 258 -9.08 -23.72 -15.30
CA HIS A 258 -7.65 -23.43 -15.50
C HIS A 258 -7.19 -22.10 -14.90
N VAL A 259 -8.10 -21.28 -14.34
CA VAL A 259 -7.81 -19.99 -13.72
C VAL A 259 -8.54 -19.95 -12.36
N PRO A 260 -7.85 -20.24 -11.24
CA PRO A 260 -8.52 -20.58 -9.98
C PRO A 260 -9.08 -19.37 -9.21
N SER A 261 -8.84 -18.15 -9.66
CA SER A 261 -9.35 -16.91 -9.05
C SER A 261 -9.91 -16.01 -10.15
N ASP A 262 -10.87 -15.17 -9.77
CA ASP A 262 -11.35 -14.04 -10.56
C ASP A 262 -10.35 -12.88 -10.67
N HIS A 263 -9.30 -12.87 -9.83
CA HIS A 263 -8.17 -11.96 -9.94
C HIS A 263 -6.94 -12.63 -10.59
N PHE A 264 -6.23 -11.89 -11.43
CA PHE A 264 -4.92 -12.26 -11.97
C PHE A 264 -3.80 -11.76 -11.06
N PRO A 265 -2.77 -12.59 -10.79
CA PRO A 265 -1.70 -12.22 -9.89
C PRO A 265 -0.81 -11.12 -10.50
N LEU A 266 -0.44 -10.14 -9.69
CA LEU A 266 0.58 -9.15 -10.03
C LEU A 266 1.94 -9.63 -9.52
N LEU A 267 2.93 -9.65 -10.42
CA LEU A 267 4.32 -9.93 -10.11
C LEU A 267 5.20 -8.81 -10.66
N ALA A 268 6.05 -8.22 -9.82
CA ALA A 268 7.00 -7.20 -10.21
C ALA A 268 8.40 -7.55 -9.69
N GLN A 269 9.42 -7.34 -10.51
CA GLN A 269 10.81 -7.35 -10.11
C GLN A 269 11.26 -5.91 -9.89
N LEU A 270 11.61 -5.58 -8.64
CA LEU A 270 12.08 -4.26 -8.24
C LEU A 270 13.57 -4.32 -7.93
N GLU A 271 14.31 -3.31 -8.38
CA GLU A 271 15.67 -3.03 -7.94
C GLU A 271 15.61 -1.99 -6.83
N MET A 272 16.30 -2.23 -5.71
CA MET A 272 16.37 -1.29 -4.59
C MET A 272 17.76 -0.67 -4.51
N THR A 273 17.82 0.65 -4.60
CA THR A 273 19.06 1.42 -4.44
C THR A 273 19.30 1.67 -2.96
N LEU A 274 20.44 1.19 -2.46
CA LEU A 274 20.89 1.52 -1.11
C LEU A 274 21.28 3.00 -1.03
N PRO A 275 20.99 3.70 0.08
CA PRO A 275 21.48 5.05 0.30
C PRO A 275 23.01 5.01 0.28
N ASN A 276 23.60 5.51 -0.80
CA ASN A 276 25.04 5.69 -0.90
C ASN A 276 25.46 6.62 0.24
N GLY A 277 26.26 6.12 1.18
CA GLY A 277 27.13 7.00 1.96
C GLY A 277 27.91 7.84 0.95
N LEU A 278 27.72 9.17 0.99
CA LEU A 278 28.33 10.17 0.14
C LEU A 278 29.72 9.76 -0.40
N VAL A 279 29.78 9.16 -1.59
CA VAL A 279 31.01 9.15 -2.39
C VAL A 279 30.83 10.25 -3.42
N GLN A 280 31.37 11.43 -3.09
CA GLN A 280 31.62 12.47 -4.08
C GLN A 280 32.45 11.84 -5.20
N ARG A 281 31.86 11.71 -6.40
CA ARG A 281 32.64 11.53 -7.61
C ARG A 281 33.46 12.80 -7.80
N ARG A 282 34.76 12.71 -7.54
CA ARG A 282 35.76 13.66 -8.05
C ARG A 282 36.02 13.37 -9.52
#